data_AF-A0A350M657-F1
#
_entry.id   AF-A0A350M657-F1
#
_cell.length_a   1.000
_cell.length_b   1.000
_cell.length_c   1.000
_cell.angle_alpha   90.00
_cell.angle_beta   90.00
_cell.angle_gamma   90.00
#
_symmetry.space_group_name_H-M   'P 1'
#
loop_
_entity.id
_entity.type
_entity.pdbx_description
1 polymer ?
#
loop_
_entity_poly.entity_id
_entity_poly.type
_entity_poly.pdbx_seq_one_letter_code
_entity_poly.pdbx_strand_id
1 'polypeptide(L)'
;NAFTMLYTYVDEMKPMYGLGIPKLTVMWKLVFSQYRGLLFYMPIYVLFVFLLIKHSTFRQTSFYVNYLILPCLAYFLLFSSYHDWWGGWTYGPRQLVPVSILLVYEGVIYLSGRKVSNYLVVPLSLVGLSMAFLAKSSVLYSLPTDFQWPFFEVVLVNVGKGHFNDGNLLTYIFGTGPGTSAVVWLLVFFGGLTALAVYGRKLVNNSST
;
A
#
# COMPACT_ATOMS: atom_id res chain seq x y z
N ASN A 1 -9.11 -7.30 36.49
CA ASN A 1 -8.83 -5.86 36.29
C ASN A 1 -7.87 -5.58 35.11
N ALA A 2 -8.04 -6.27 33.96
CA ALA A 2 -7.23 -6.01 32.75
C ALA A 2 -7.97 -5.12 31.72
N PHE A 3 -9.29 -5.01 31.83
CA PHE A 3 -10.13 -4.21 30.92
C PHE A 3 -10.12 -2.70 31.23
N THR A 4 -9.66 -2.29 32.41
CA THR A 4 -9.60 -0.87 32.81
C THR A 4 -8.37 -0.14 32.28
N MET A 5 -7.33 -0.84 31.78
CA MET A 5 -6.11 -0.19 31.26
C MET A 5 -6.23 0.37 29.83
N LEU A 6 -7.26 -0.02 29.07
CA LEU A 6 -7.43 0.44 27.68
C LEU A 6 -8.05 1.85 27.56
N TYR A 7 -8.64 2.38 28.63
CA TYR A 7 -9.29 3.69 28.63
C TYR A 7 -8.50 4.80 29.33
N THR A 8 -7.43 4.47 30.07
CA THR A 8 -6.64 5.47 30.81
C THR A 8 -5.71 6.29 29.90
N TYR A 9 -5.58 5.91 28.63
CA TYR A 9 -4.91 6.67 27.56
C TYR A 9 -5.91 7.19 26.52
N VAL A 10 -7.09 7.64 26.94
CA VAL A 10 -7.76 8.68 26.18
C VAL A 10 -6.97 9.95 26.45
N ASP A 11 -5.85 10.08 25.73
CA ASP A 11 -5.17 11.35 25.44
C ASP A 11 -6.29 12.38 25.29
N GLU A 12 -6.35 13.34 26.24
CA GLU A 12 -7.41 14.34 26.40
C GLU A 12 -8.06 14.63 25.05
N MET A 13 -9.35 14.26 24.88
CA MET A 13 -10.03 14.29 23.58
C MET A 13 -9.66 15.57 22.84
N LYS A 14 -8.71 15.46 21.90
CA LYS A 14 -8.27 16.61 21.12
C LYS A 14 -9.52 17.20 20.50
N PRO A 15 -9.69 18.53 20.54
CA PRO A 15 -10.90 19.16 20.02
C PRO A 15 -11.23 18.59 18.64
N MET A 16 -12.52 18.29 18.40
CA MET A 16 -13.01 17.67 17.16
C MET A 16 -12.44 16.26 16.85
N TYR A 17 -12.28 15.39 17.85
CA TYR A 17 -11.73 14.03 17.67
C TYR A 17 -10.31 14.02 17.05
N GLY A 18 -9.56 15.10 17.25
CA GLY A 18 -8.25 15.32 16.63
C GLY A 18 -8.30 15.62 15.13
N LEU A 19 -9.43 16.10 14.61
CA LEU A 19 -9.53 16.72 13.29
C LEU A 19 -9.22 18.21 13.40
N GLY A 20 -8.30 18.69 12.58
CA GLY A 20 -7.98 20.10 12.44
C GLY A 20 -8.25 20.63 11.04
N ILE A 21 -7.54 21.69 10.66
CA ILE A 21 -7.48 22.18 9.29
C ILE A 21 -6.46 21.32 8.52
N PRO A 22 -6.73 20.95 7.25
CA PRO A 22 -5.75 20.28 6.40
C PRO A 22 -4.41 21.00 6.39
N LYS A 23 -3.34 20.33 6.80
CA LYS A 23 -1.99 20.92 6.82
C LYS A 23 -1.24 20.53 5.55
N LEU A 24 -0.74 21.53 4.81
CA LEU A 24 0.05 21.30 3.59
C LEU A 24 1.27 20.41 3.84
N THR A 25 1.90 20.55 5.01
CA THR A 25 3.03 19.70 5.43
C THR A 25 2.63 18.24 5.58
N VAL A 26 1.43 17.96 6.09
CA VAL A 26 0.90 16.60 6.22
C VAL A 26 0.52 16.05 4.84
N MET A 27 -0.11 16.85 3.99
CA MET A 27 -0.40 16.46 2.60
C MET A 27 0.88 16.05 1.85
N TRP A 28 1.95 16.83 1.97
CA TRP A 28 3.24 16.50 1.40
C TRP A 28 3.78 15.18 1.96
N LYS A 29 3.73 15.00 3.29
CA LYS A 29 4.21 13.78 3.93
C LYS A 29 3.42 12.54 3.52
N LEU A 30 2.10 12.65 3.38
CA LEU A 30 1.23 11.57 2.94
C LEU A 30 1.52 11.11 1.50
N VAL A 31 2.00 12.00 0.63
CA VAL A 31 2.28 11.66 -0.77
C VAL A 31 3.74 11.24 -0.97
N PHE A 32 4.70 12.00 -0.44
CA PHE A 32 6.11 11.88 -0.81
C PHE A 32 7.05 11.43 0.30
N SER A 33 6.62 11.40 1.56
CA SER A 33 7.53 11.06 2.66
C SER A 33 8.09 9.64 2.53
N GLN A 34 9.34 9.43 2.93
CA GLN A 34 9.92 8.10 3.07
C GLN A 34 9.35 7.34 4.28
N TYR A 35 8.77 8.06 5.25
CA TYR A 35 8.17 7.49 6.44
C TYR A 35 6.87 6.75 6.11
N ARG A 36 5.92 7.45 5.47
CA ARG A 36 4.56 6.97 5.17
C ARG A 36 4.03 7.42 3.80
N GLY A 37 4.87 7.93 2.91
CA GLY A 37 4.41 8.52 1.65
C GLY A 37 3.93 7.47 0.65
N LEU A 38 2.80 7.76 0.03
CA LEU A 38 2.16 6.92 -0.97
C LEU A 38 3.08 6.58 -2.14
N LEU A 39 3.72 7.58 -2.73
CA LEU A 39 4.56 7.39 -3.93
C LEU A 39 5.90 6.72 -3.61
N PHE A 40 6.37 6.82 -2.37
CA PHE A 40 7.58 6.13 -1.93
C PHE A 40 7.35 4.60 -1.85
N TYR A 41 6.24 4.19 -1.23
CA TYR A 41 5.90 2.76 -1.10
C TYR A 41 5.23 2.17 -2.35
N MET A 42 4.59 3.00 -3.18
CA MET A 42 3.83 2.56 -4.36
C MET A 42 4.15 3.44 -5.58
N PRO A 43 5.37 3.36 -6.14
CA PRO A 43 5.83 4.28 -7.18
C PRO A 43 5.06 4.13 -8.51
N ILE A 44 4.36 3.00 -8.73
CA ILE A 44 3.45 2.82 -9.87
C ILE A 44 2.34 3.89 -9.93
N TYR A 45 2.00 4.52 -8.81
CA TYR A 45 0.99 5.58 -8.80
C TYR A 45 1.44 6.86 -9.51
N VAL A 46 2.75 7.08 -9.67
CA VAL A 46 3.25 8.16 -10.54
C VAL A 46 2.74 7.95 -11.96
N LEU A 47 2.78 6.71 -12.45
CA LEU A 47 2.27 6.36 -13.78
C LEU A 47 0.75 6.49 -13.84
N PHE A 48 0.00 6.01 -12.83
CA PHE A 48 -1.46 6.13 -12.83
C PHE A 48 -1.92 7.59 -12.80
N VAL A 49 -1.34 8.42 -11.93
CA VAL A 49 -1.64 9.86 -11.87
C VAL A 49 -1.26 10.54 -13.19
N PHE A 50 -0.11 10.21 -13.78
CA PHE A 50 0.30 10.75 -15.07
C PHE A 50 -0.68 10.38 -16.20
N LEU A 51 -1.09 9.11 -16.27
CA LEU A 51 -2.04 8.63 -17.28
C LEU A 51 -3.43 9.26 -17.09
N LEU A 52 -3.87 9.40 -15.83
CA LEU A 52 -5.08 10.15 -15.49
C LEU A 52 -4.96 11.60 -15.99
N ILE A 53 -3.91 12.35 -15.64
CA ILE A 53 -3.80 13.75 -16.08
C ILE A 53 -3.74 13.88 -17.61
N LYS A 54 -2.92 13.05 -18.27
CA LYS A 54 -2.68 13.14 -19.71
C LYS A 54 -3.91 12.82 -20.56
N HIS A 55 -4.79 11.95 -20.05
CA HIS A 55 -5.83 11.34 -20.87
C HIS A 55 -7.21 11.32 -20.25
N SER A 56 -7.37 11.85 -19.05
CA SER A 56 -8.66 11.90 -18.41
C SER A 56 -9.60 12.80 -19.21
N THR A 57 -10.74 12.21 -19.52
CA THR A 57 -12.09 12.56 -19.03
C THR A 57 -12.28 13.83 -18.17
N PHE A 58 -11.27 14.36 -17.47
CA PHE A 58 -11.21 15.72 -16.90
C PHE A 58 -11.58 16.79 -17.94
N ARG A 59 -11.34 16.49 -19.22
CA ARG A 59 -11.69 17.38 -20.34
C ARG A 59 -13.13 17.20 -20.86
N GLN A 60 -13.83 16.12 -20.52
CA GLN A 60 -15.16 15.79 -21.07
C GLN A 60 -16.28 15.62 -20.04
N THR A 61 -15.96 15.28 -18.79
CA THR A 61 -16.92 15.18 -17.69
C THR A 61 -16.50 16.15 -16.58
N SER A 62 -17.41 17.02 -16.16
CA SER A 62 -17.18 18.01 -15.10
C SER A 62 -16.56 17.36 -13.87
N PHE A 63 -15.60 18.04 -13.23
CA PHE A 63 -14.89 17.60 -12.02
C PHE A 63 -15.82 16.98 -10.97
N TYR A 64 -17.02 17.56 -10.82
CA TYR A 64 -18.05 17.16 -9.87
C TYR A 64 -18.75 15.83 -10.20
N VAL A 65 -18.67 15.35 -11.44
CA VAL A 65 -19.33 14.12 -11.92
C VAL A 65 -18.40 12.91 -11.79
N ASN A 66 -17.09 13.13 -11.62
CA ASN A 66 -16.14 12.03 -11.50
C ASN A 66 -16.23 11.38 -10.11
N TYR A 67 -16.76 10.16 -10.07
CA TYR A 67 -16.94 9.36 -8.86
C TYR A 67 -15.64 9.03 -8.11
N LEU A 68 -14.46 9.27 -8.69
CA LEU A 68 -13.17 9.01 -8.05
C LEU A 68 -12.58 10.25 -7.39
N ILE A 69 -12.70 11.41 -8.06
CA ILE A 69 -11.99 12.62 -7.64
C ILE A 69 -12.52 13.09 -6.30
N LEU A 70 -13.83 13.27 -6.18
CA LEU A 70 -14.45 13.81 -4.98
C LEU A 70 -14.19 12.94 -3.73
N PRO A 71 -14.44 11.62 -3.74
CA PRO A 71 -14.16 10.80 -2.56
C PRO A 71 -12.65 10.68 -2.29
N CYS A 72 -11.79 10.54 -3.30
CA CYS A 72 -10.34 10.48 -3.06
C CYS A 72 -9.81 11.79 -2.46
N LEU A 73 -10.27 12.93 -2.97
CA LEU A 73 -9.88 14.25 -2.46
C LEU A 73 -10.43 14.48 -1.05
N ALA A 74 -11.72 14.20 -0.82
CA ALA A 74 -12.34 14.34 0.49
C ALA A 74 -11.64 13.46 1.54
N TYR A 75 -11.34 12.21 1.18
CA TYR A 75 -10.65 11.27 2.04
C TYR A 75 -9.19 11.70 2.31
N PHE A 76 -8.48 12.18 1.29
CA PHE A 76 -7.13 12.72 1.45
C PHE A 76 -7.11 13.98 2.34
N LEU A 77 -8.09 14.88 2.17
CA LEU A 77 -8.23 16.08 3.01
C LEU A 77 -8.60 15.73 4.46
N LEU A 78 -9.45 14.73 4.66
CA LEU A 78 -9.81 14.22 5.99
C LEU A 78 -8.57 13.75 6.74
N PHE A 79 -7.74 12.90 6.12
CA PHE A 79 -6.55 12.36 6.79
C PHE A 79 -5.39 13.35 6.85
N SER A 80 -5.33 14.35 5.98
CA SER A 80 -4.38 15.46 6.15
C SER A 80 -4.76 16.42 7.28
N SER A 81 -6.01 16.36 7.73
CA SER A 81 -6.52 17.08 8.90
C SER A 81 -6.43 16.27 10.19
N TYR A 82 -6.22 14.96 10.10
CA TYR A 82 -6.23 14.05 11.24
C TYR A 82 -4.91 14.12 12.02
N HIS A 83 -5.00 14.17 13.35
CA HIS A 83 -3.83 14.35 14.20
C HIS A 83 -2.84 13.18 14.10
N ASP A 84 -3.32 11.93 14.06
CA ASP A 84 -2.51 10.71 13.94
C ASP A 84 -2.42 10.28 12.47
N TRP A 85 -2.12 11.22 11.57
CA TRP A 85 -1.99 10.94 10.13
C TRP A 85 -0.88 9.91 9.83
N TRP A 86 0.06 9.70 10.75
CA TRP A 86 1.13 8.72 10.59
C TRP A 86 0.68 7.27 10.83
N GLY A 87 -0.50 7.07 11.43
CA GLY A 87 -1.14 5.76 11.55
C GLY A 87 -0.43 4.79 12.48
N GLY A 88 0.27 5.31 13.50
CA GLY A 88 0.98 4.53 14.51
C GLY A 88 2.03 3.52 13.97
N TRP A 89 2.15 2.40 14.67
CA TRP A 89 3.09 1.31 14.37
C TRP A 89 2.56 0.42 13.25
N THR A 90 2.50 0.97 12.04
CA THR A 90 2.05 0.23 10.85
C THR A 90 3.10 0.28 9.74
N TYR A 91 2.84 -0.31 8.58
CA TYR A 91 3.69 -0.20 7.39
C TYR A 91 2.97 0.60 6.30
N GLY A 92 3.67 1.55 5.67
CA GLY A 92 3.12 2.40 4.62
C GLY A 92 1.97 3.32 5.05
N PRO A 93 1.33 4.04 4.11
CA PRO A 93 0.17 4.91 4.38
C PRO A 93 -1.12 4.10 4.55
N ARG A 94 -1.26 3.34 5.66
CA ARG A 94 -2.47 2.55 5.96
C ARG A 94 -3.76 3.35 5.76
N GLN A 95 -3.74 4.64 6.11
CA GLN A 95 -4.90 5.50 5.98
C GLN A 95 -5.33 5.64 4.52
N LEU A 96 -4.40 5.78 3.58
CA LEU A 96 -4.69 5.97 2.16
C LEU A 96 -4.95 4.66 1.40
N VAL A 97 -5.12 3.53 2.08
CA VAL A 97 -5.45 2.25 1.42
C VAL A 97 -6.73 2.33 0.56
N PRO A 98 -7.84 2.97 1.00
CA PRO A 98 -9.03 3.09 0.14
C PRO A 98 -8.75 3.87 -1.15
N VAL A 99 -8.04 4.99 -1.04
CA VAL A 99 -7.62 5.80 -2.20
C VAL A 99 -6.68 5.01 -3.12
N SER A 100 -5.77 4.24 -2.52
CA SER A 100 -4.83 3.36 -3.22
C SER A 100 -5.57 2.32 -4.08
N ILE A 101 -6.56 1.64 -3.52
CA ILE A 101 -7.35 0.61 -4.23
C ILE A 101 -8.07 1.21 -5.42
N LEU A 102 -8.71 2.38 -5.25
CA LEU A 102 -9.40 3.07 -6.34
C LEU A 102 -8.42 3.48 -7.46
N LEU A 103 -7.26 4.04 -7.10
CA LEU A 103 -6.23 4.40 -8.08
C LEU A 103 -5.68 3.18 -8.84
N VAL A 104 -5.49 2.04 -8.16
CA VAL A 104 -5.07 0.79 -8.80
C VAL A 104 -6.13 0.29 -9.76
N TYR A 105 -7.39 0.22 -9.32
CA TYR A 105 -8.49 -0.28 -10.13
C TYR A 105 -8.61 0.49 -11.45
N GLU A 106 -8.65 1.82 -11.36
CA GLU A 106 -8.73 2.71 -12.52
C GLU A 106 -7.46 2.67 -13.36
N GLY A 107 -6.29 2.66 -12.72
CA GLY A 107 -5.00 2.53 -13.37
C GLY A 107 -4.92 1.26 -14.22
N VAL A 108 -5.37 0.12 -13.68
CA VAL A 108 -5.37 -1.17 -14.38
C VAL A 108 -6.36 -1.20 -15.53
N ILE A 109 -7.60 -0.71 -15.35
CA ILE A 109 -8.57 -0.61 -16.46
C ILE A 109 -7.98 0.24 -17.58
N TYR A 110 -7.41 1.38 -17.21
CA TYR A 110 -6.81 2.30 -18.17
C TYR A 110 -5.61 1.68 -18.91
N LEU A 111 -4.74 0.96 -18.19
CA LEU A 111 -3.63 0.21 -18.77
C LEU A 111 -4.11 -0.91 -19.70
N SER A 112 -5.22 -1.60 -19.37
CA SER A 112 -5.74 -2.70 -20.19
C SER A 112 -6.18 -2.26 -21.59
N GLY A 113 -6.71 -1.04 -21.70
CA GLY A 113 -7.15 -0.47 -22.97
C GLY A 113 -6.02 0.11 -23.83
N ARG A 114 -4.76 0.11 -23.37
CA ARG A 114 -3.67 0.85 -24.02
C ARG A 114 -2.35 0.11 -24.03
N LYS A 115 -1.55 0.39 -25.07
CA LYS A 115 -0.17 -0.10 -25.18
C LYS A 115 0.77 0.79 -24.35
N VAL A 116 0.77 0.63 -23.04
CA VAL A 116 1.80 1.21 -22.17
C VAL A 116 2.97 0.23 -22.08
N SER A 117 4.19 0.76 -22.05
CA SER A 117 5.39 -0.07 -21.99
C SER A 117 5.44 -0.89 -20.71
N ASN A 118 5.53 -2.22 -20.85
CA ASN A 118 5.74 -3.13 -19.72
C ASN A 118 7.04 -2.83 -18.97
N TYR A 119 8.04 -2.25 -19.65
CA TYR A 119 9.29 -1.80 -19.04
C TYR A 119 9.11 -0.65 -18.05
N LEU A 120 7.96 0.03 -18.02
CA LEU A 120 7.61 1.01 -16.99
C LEU A 120 6.73 0.39 -15.92
N VAL A 121 5.68 -0.33 -16.33
CA VAL A 121 4.66 -0.87 -15.41
C VAL A 121 5.26 -1.92 -14.48
N VAL A 122 6.04 -2.86 -15.03
CA VAL A 122 6.59 -4.00 -14.28
C VAL A 122 7.56 -3.54 -13.20
N PRO A 123 8.64 -2.79 -13.48
CA PRO A 123 9.59 -2.41 -12.42
C PRO A 123 8.95 -1.52 -11.35
N LEU A 124 8.09 -0.56 -11.71
CA LEU A 124 7.41 0.28 -10.72
C LEU A 124 6.50 -0.55 -9.80
N SER A 125 5.82 -1.56 -10.33
CA SER A 125 4.99 -2.46 -9.54
C SER A 125 5.86 -3.37 -8.65
N LEU A 126 6.96 -3.90 -9.20
CA LEU A 126 7.88 -4.76 -8.47
C LEU A 126 8.57 -4.04 -7.31
N VAL A 127 8.89 -2.75 -7.42
CA VAL A 127 9.48 -1.99 -6.30
C VAL A 127 8.54 -2.00 -5.11
N GLY A 128 7.28 -1.60 -5.28
CA GLY A 128 6.31 -1.55 -4.18
C GLY A 128 6.00 -2.94 -3.61
N LEU A 129 5.82 -3.94 -4.48
CA LEU A 129 5.60 -5.33 -4.06
C LEU A 129 6.78 -5.90 -3.26
N SER A 130 8.01 -5.61 -3.70
CA SER A 130 9.23 -6.06 -3.02
C SER A 130 9.35 -5.40 -1.66
N MET A 131 9.12 -4.08 -1.57
CA MET A 131 9.17 -3.37 -0.29
C MET A 131 8.12 -3.92 0.69
N ALA A 132 6.90 -4.18 0.23
CA ALA A 132 5.82 -4.72 1.05
C ALA A 132 6.13 -6.15 1.51
N PHE A 133 6.65 -6.99 0.62
CA PHE A 133 7.06 -8.36 0.94
C PHE A 133 8.16 -8.37 2.00
N LEU A 134 9.23 -7.58 1.80
CA LEU A 134 10.35 -7.51 2.74
C LEU A 134 9.91 -7.01 4.12
N ALA A 135 9.01 -6.03 4.16
CA ALA A 135 8.46 -5.52 5.42
C ALA A 135 7.64 -6.60 6.14
N LYS A 136 6.79 -7.31 5.40
CA LYS A 136 5.97 -8.41 5.94
C LYS A 136 6.82 -9.59 6.42
N SER A 137 7.90 -9.90 5.71
CA SER A 137 8.78 -11.02 6.04
C SER A 137 9.69 -10.74 7.23
N SER A 138 9.90 -9.48 7.63
CA SER A 138 10.84 -9.10 8.70
C SER A 138 10.16 -8.54 9.95
N VAL A 139 9.31 -7.52 9.81
CA VAL A 139 8.81 -6.74 10.96
C VAL A 139 7.32 -7.00 11.26
N LEU A 140 6.70 -7.95 10.55
CA LEU A 140 5.27 -8.30 10.59
C LEU A 140 4.35 -7.10 10.33
N TYR A 141 4.22 -6.17 11.29
CA TYR A 141 3.45 -4.93 11.21
C TYR A 141 3.99 -3.75 12.06
N SER A 142 4.94 -3.94 12.98
CA SER A 142 5.29 -2.94 14.00
C SER A 142 6.54 -2.14 13.65
N LEU A 143 6.39 -1.07 12.87
CA LEU A 143 7.49 -0.13 12.65
C LEU A 143 7.49 0.96 13.72
N PRO A 144 8.60 1.13 14.49
CA PRO A 144 8.72 2.20 15.47
C PRO A 144 8.61 3.57 14.80
N THR A 145 8.04 4.53 15.54
CA THR A 145 7.78 5.90 15.07
C THR A 145 9.03 6.79 15.09
N ASP A 146 10.12 6.30 15.67
CA ASP A 146 11.35 7.08 15.90
C ASP A 146 12.21 7.19 14.65
N PHE A 147 11.99 6.31 13.66
CA PHE A 147 12.79 6.24 12.44
C PHE A 147 12.19 7.11 11.33
N GLN A 148 13.03 7.93 10.70
CA GLN A 148 12.63 8.74 9.55
C GLN A 148 12.50 7.88 8.28
N TRP A 149 13.36 6.85 8.13
CA TRP A 149 13.43 5.97 6.96
C TRP A 149 13.22 4.51 7.38
N PRO A 150 12.03 4.17 7.91
CA PRO A 150 11.79 2.89 8.58
C PRO A 150 12.03 1.67 7.67
N PHE A 151 11.83 1.82 6.36
CA PHE A 151 12.16 0.78 5.40
C PHE A 151 13.66 0.47 5.36
N PHE A 152 14.51 1.48 5.27
CA PHE A 152 15.96 1.24 5.15
C PHE A 152 16.59 0.93 6.51
N GLU A 153 16.15 1.61 7.57
CA GLU A 153 16.76 1.52 8.90
C GLU A 153 16.32 0.27 9.67
N VAL A 154 15.08 -0.19 9.44
CA VAL A 154 14.51 -1.33 10.18
C VAL A 154 14.32 -2.52 9.26
N VAL A 155 13.55 -2.39 8.18
CA VAL A 155 13.19 -3.54 7.32
C VAL A 155 14.43 -4.12 6.65
N LEU A 156 15.19 -3.29 5.94
CA LEU A 156 16.35 -3.75 5.18
C LEU A 156 17.48 -4.27 6.08
N VAL A 157 17.69 -3.64 7.24
CA VAL A 157 18.67 -4.09 8.24
C VAL A 157 18.28 -5.44 8.83
N ASN A 158 17.00 -5.66 9.19
CA ASN A 158 16.56 -6.95 9.72
C ASN A 158 16.68 -8.06 8.68
N VAL A 159 16.27 -7.80 7.43
CA VAL A 159 16.46 -8.75 6.33
C VAL A 159 17.95 -9.05 6.11
N GLY A 160 18.81 -8.03 6.13
CA GLY A 160 20.26 -8.20 5.97
C GLY A 160 20.92 -9.00 7.11
N LYS A 161 20.33 -8.98 8.31
CA LYS A 161 20.74 -9.80 9.46
C LYS A 161 20.11 -11.20 9.46
N GLY A 162 19.26 -11.53 8.50
CA GLY A 162 18.50 -12.79 8.47
C GLY A 162 17.39 -12.86 9.53
N HIS A 163 17.02 -11.73 10.12
CA HIS A 163 15.91 -11.64 11.08
C HIS A 163 14.59 -11.61 10.33
N PHE A 164 14.04 -12.80 10.09
CA PHE A 164 12.71 -12.99 9.51
C PHE A 164 11.68 -13.24 10.60
N ASN A 165 10.46 -12.77 10.34
CA ASN A 165 9.33 -12.91 11.24
C ASN A 165 8.79 -14.35 11.26
N ASP A 166 8.70 -14.90 12.46
CA ASP A 166 8.17 -16.23 12.78
C ASP A 166 6.64 -16.29 12.84
N GLY A 167 5.97 -15.14 12.88
CA GLY A 167 4.52 -14.99 12.83
C GLY A 167 3.88 -15.33 11.48
N ASN A 168 4.22 -16.49 10.90
CA ASN A 168 3.71 -16.96 9.61
C ASN A 168 3.17 -18.39 9.71
N LEU A 169 2.22 -18.74 8.84
CA LEU A 169 1.48 -20.01 8.93
C LEU A 169 2.40 -21.25 8.88
N LEU A 170 3.42 -21.21 8.03
CA LEU A 170 4.31 -22.36 7.85
C LEU A 170 5.18 -22.59 9.08
N THR A 171 5.71 -21.52 9.68
CA THR A 171 6.46 -21.59 10.92
C THR A 171 5.58 -22.06 12.08
N TYR A 172 4.33 -21.60 12.18
CA TYR A 172 3.40 -22.05 13.23
C TYR A 172 2.98 -23.51 13.09
N ILE A 173 2.63 -23.96 11.88
CA ILE A 173 2.09 -25.32 11.66
C ILE A 173 3.20 -26.36 11.56
N PHE A 174 4.28 -26.04 10.85
CA PHE A 174 5.33 -27.00 10.48
C PHE A 174 6.65 -26.76 11.20
N GLY A 175 6.76 -25.72 12.03
CA GLY A 175 8.02 -25.39 12.71
C GLY A 175 9.14 -24.96 11.75
N THR A 176 8.82 -24.58 10.51
CA THR A 176 9.81 -24.23 9.50
C THR A 176 10.50 -22.91 9.85
N GLY A 177 11.80 -22.81 9.52
CA GLY A 177 12.57 -21.59 9.74
C GLY A 177 11.92 -20.38 9.04
N PRO A 178 11.81 -19.20 9.70
CA PRO A 178 11.10 -18.04 9.14
C PRO A 178 11.57 -17.61 7.74
N GLY A 179 12.88 -17.69 7.46
CA GLY A 179 13.43 -17.40 6.13
C GLY A 179 12.98 -18.41 5.08
N THR A 180 12.93 -19.71 5.42
CA THR A 180 12.42 -20.76 4.51
C THR A 180 10.94 -20.56 4.22
N SER A 181 10.14 -20.20 5.24
CA SER A 181 8.73 -19.88 5.08
C SER A 181 8.50 -18.71 4.12
N ALA A 182 9.34 -17.66 4.18
CA ALA A 182 9.27 -16.53 3.27
C ALA A 182 9.54 -16.94 1.81
N VAL A 183 10.53 -17.80 1.57
CA VAL A 183 10.84 -18.31 0.22
C VAL A 183 9.70 -19.19 -0.31
N VAL A 184 9.17 -20.11 0.51
CA VAL A 184 8.03 -20.94 0.13
C VAL A 184 6.82 -20.08 -0.23
N TRP A 185 6.57 -19.00 0.51
CA TRP A 185 5.48 -18.08 0.20
C TRP A 185 5.65 -17.43 -1.19
N LEU A 186 6.86 -17.01 -1.57
CA LEU A 186 7.12 -16.48 -2.92
C LEU A 186 6.87 -17.54 -4.00
N LEU A 187 7.31 -18.78 -3.78
CA LEU A 187 7.08 -19.87 -4.73
C LEU A 187 5.59 -20.14 -4.92
N VAL A 188 4.82 -20.17 -3.83
CA VAL A 188 3.36 -20.33 -3.88
C VAL A 188 2.69 -19.14 -4.56
N PHE A 189 3.13 -17.91 -4.29
CA PHE A 189 2.57 -16.70 -4.90
C PHE A 189 2.79 -16.67 -6.42
N PHE A 190 4.03 -16.85 -6.88
CA PHE A 190 4.33 -16.87 -8.31
C PHE A 190 3.75 -18.11 -9.02
N GLY A 191 3.76 -19.28 -8.36
CA GLY A 191 3.09 -20.48 -8.85
C GLY A 191 1.58 -20.27 -9.01
N GLY A 192 0.93 -19.63 -8.04
CA GLY A 192 -0.50 -19.30 -8.09
C GLY A 192 -0.81 -18.28 -9.19
N LEU A 193 -0.01 -17.22 -9.33
CA LEU A 193 -0.17 -16.22 -10.39
C LEU A 193 -0.02 -16.82 -11.78
N THR A 194 0.98 -17.68 -11.99
CA THR A 194 1.19 -18.35 -13.29
C THR A 194 0.07 -19.33 -13.60
N ALA A 195 -0.38 -20.12 -12.63
CA ALA A 195 -1.53 -21.01 -12.78
C ALA A 195 -2.81 -20.24 -13.14
N LEU A 196 -3.07 -19.13 -12.45
CA LEU A 196 -4.23 -18.26 -12.72
C LEU A 196 -4.15 -17.64 -14.12
N ALA A 197 -2.97 -17.17 -14.54
CA ALA A 197 -2.78 -16.63 -15.88
C ALA A 197 -2.97 -17.68 -16.98
N VAL A 198 -2.47 -18.90 -16.78
CA VAL A 198 -2.65 -20.01 -17.74
C VAL A 198 -4.11 -20.43 -17.81
N TYR A 199 -4.76 -20.62 -16.67
CA TYR A 199 -6.16 -21.05 -16.62
C TYR A 199 -7.11 -19.97 -17.16
N GLY A 200 -6.86 -18.69 -16.84
CA GLY A 200 -7.61 -17.56 -17.38
C GLY A 200 -7.56 -17.49 -18.91
N ARG A 201 -6.38 -17.69 -19.52
CA ARG A 201 -6.25 -17.74 -20.98
C ARG A 201 -7.03 -18.91 -21.60
N LYS A 202 -7.00 -20.09 -20.97
CA LYS A 202 -7.77 -21.25 -21.44
C LYS A 202 -9.28 -20.98 -21.44
N LEU A 203 -9.81 -20.37 -20.39
CA LEU A 203 -11.23 -20.03 -20.31
C LEU A 203 -11.66 -19.04 -21.40
N VAL A 204 -10.88 -17.98 -21.62
CA VAL A 204 -11.18 -16.99 -22.67
C VAL A 204 -11.18 -17.65 -24.05
N ASN A 205 -10.18 -18.49 -24.34
CA ASN A 205 -10.09 -19.19 -25.63
C ASN A 205 -11.26 -20.16 -25.85
N ASN A 206 -11.72 -20.86 -24.80
CA ASN A 206 -12.86 -21.78 -24.91
C ASN A 206 -14.21 -21.06 -25.04
N SER A 207 -14.32 -19.80 -24.59
CA SER A 207 -15.55 -18.99 -24.74
C SER A 207 -15.70 -18.30 -26.10
N SER A 208 -14.66 -18.36 -26.93
CA SER A 208 -14.62 -17.74 -28.28
C SER A 208 -14.74 -18.75 -29.43
N THR A 209 -14.99 -20.02 -29.11
CA THR A 209 -15.39 -21.11 -30.01
C THR A 209 -16.84 -21.48 -29.75
#